data_AF-A0A538KS98-F1
#
_entry.id   AF-A0A538KS98-F1
#
_cell.length_a   1.000
_cell.length_b   1.000
_cell.length_c   1.000
_cell.angle_alpha   90.00
_cell.angle_beta   90.00
_cell.angle_gamma   90.00
#
_symmetry.space_group_name_H-M   'P 1'
#
loop_
_entity.id
_entity.type
_entity.pdbx_description
1 polymer ?
#
loop_
_entity_poly.entity_id
_entity_poly.type
_entity_poly.pdbx_seq_one_letter_code
_entity_poly.pdbx_strand_id
1 'polypeptide(L)'
;MIVAVPALLALAAAAAIPGASRVGRSIVAVAVGLCYLQAAFLVQASFKETTESLILVASVAALYQAGRGQNGRRLRLLPLAVLGAGSVYVNSYLGVLWPAGTLLVWSVAMMAIDRMSGRELRMQLRALSMPVALGGLVFLILTLPELARMITFSHSAYNHEGATVFGNLLHRLSPLESLGIWPRLDFRFGLPLGSAAGILAIVAVPVLIVATFRSVARRELALPCALVTAWLLFAVTTGRSPYTAAKALVIGAPLATLMLGRELLVLWQASPRMKSPAVLFAGLISVLLAAGAYSSLEVLRDGPVGPASHPDQLASLKRTIGRDSTLFLGADDYVQWELRGADVATPPQPLYTRAVVPLRRTKAQPDPPDGPSTSAATRDRLAGVGVPFDFDSVPTVWLDRFTYAIRPRSGYLNPAPSNWKLVRTTTSYELWKRSGRTDRYLTLDEAANPGAPLSCATPAERAIADKRGVAMTEPPPVVGVRSAWRGAVGYAGRSAQQTLDLGAGSWAISLQYDSVVPISLTAAGLRAVLPPTLEPLAPDWYVGTLDLVRAARVQITVTYHSPPLAARVLGALGLTRAPAPTGLSPLGRVTASRPSWAHRLIPLSQACGRYVDWYLVA
;
A
#
# COMPACT_ATOMS: atom_id res chain seq x y z
N MET A 1 -14.43 2.66 -9.56
CA MET A 1 -13.39 2.66 -10.62
C MET A 1 -12.46 1.46 -10.49
N ILE A 2 -11.77 1.27 -9.36
CA ILE A 2 -10.73 0.23 -9.15
C ILE A 2 -11.22 -1.19 -9.52
N VAL A 3 -12.40 -1.62 -9.05
CA VAL A 3 -12.97 -2.94 -9.37
C VAL A 3 -13.44 -3.08 -10.83
N ALA A 4 -13.73 -1.97 -11.51
CA ALA A 4 -14.18 -1.99 -12.90
C ALA A 4 -13.03 -2.25 -13.89
N VAL A 5 -11.79 -1.89 -13.53
CA VAL A 5 -10.62 -2.04 -14.42
C VAL A 5 -10.38 -3.49 -14.83
N PRO A 6 -10.32 -4.49 -13.91
CA PRO A 6 -10.20 -5.91 -14.29
C PRO A 6 -11.29 -6.40 -15.23
N ALA A 7 -12.55 -5.98 -14.99
CA ALA A 7 -13.68 -6.37 -15.82
C ALA A 7 -13.59 -5.78 -17.24
N LEU A 8 -13.25 -4.49 -17.35
CA LEU A 8 -13.02 -3.84 -18.64
C LEU A 8 -11.80 -4.42 -19.36
N LEU A 9 -10.74 -4.77 -18.63
CA LEU A 9 -9.54 -5.40 -19.18
C LEU A 9 -9.87 -6.79 -19.75
N ALA A 10 -10.71 -7.58 -19.05
CA ALA A 10 -11.23 -8.84 -19.55
C ALA A 10 -12.07 -8.64 -20.84
N LEU A 11 -12.94 -7.63 -20.87
CA LEU A 11 -13.73 -7.32 -22.08
C LEU A 11 -12.84 -6.92 -23.26
N ALA A 12 -11.82 -6.09 -23.03
CA ALA A 12 -10.83 -5.72 -24.05
C ALA A 12 -10.04 -6.94 -24.55
N ALA A 13 -9.63 -7.83 -23.64
CA ALA A 13 -8.96 -9.08 -23.98
C ALA A 13 -9.85 -10.01 -24.81
N ALA A 14 -11.14 -10.14 -24.47
CA ALA A 14 -12.10 -10.91 -25.26
C ALA A 14 -12.23 -10.35 -26.69
N ALA A 15 -12.23 -9.03 -26.86
CA ALA A 15 -12.25 -8.39 -28.18
C ALA A 15 -10.97 -8.65 -28.99
N ALA A 16 -9.83 -8.87 -28.32
CA ALA A 16 -8.54 -9.17 -28.95
C ALA A 16 -8.37 -10.65 -29.37
N ILE A 17 -9.31 -11.55 -29.01
CA ILE A 17 -9.28 -12.98 -29.41
C ILE A 17 -10.53 -13.33 -30.24
N PRO A 18 -10.62 -12.81 -31.48
CA PRO A 18 -11.74 -13.13 -32.34
C PRO A 18 -11.65 -14.56 -32.87
N GLY A 19 -12.81 -15.23 -33.00
CA GLY A 19 -12.92 -16.58 -33.57
C GLY A 19 -12.88 -17.72 -32.56
N ALA A 20 -12.52 -17.46 -31.30
CA ALA A 20 -12.58 -18.44 -30.21
C ALA A 20 -14.02 -18.77 -29.79
N SER A 21 -14.22 -19.96 -29.19
CA SER A 21 -15.51 -20.31 -28.57
C SER A 21 -15.84 -19.31 -27.45
N ARG A 22 -17.13 -19.03 -27.22
CA ARG A 22 -17.56 -18.05 -26.20
C ARG A 22 -17.00 -18.39 -24.81
N VAL A 23 -16.98 -19.67 -24.46
CA VAL A 23 -16.47 -20.16 -23.16
C VAL A 23 -14.97 -19.98 -23.06
N GLY A 24 -14.19 -20.50 -24.03
CA GLY A 24 -12.73 -20.41 -24.00
C GLY A 24 -12.24 -18.96 -24.01
N ARG A 25 -12.89 -18.11 -24.82
CA ARG A 25 -12.63 -16.67 -24.84
C ARG A 25 -12.90 -16.00 -23.48
N SER A 26 -13.98 -16.38 -22.80
CA SER A 26 -14.32 -15.83 -21.49
C SER A 26 -13.31 -16.25 -20.42
N ILE A 27 -12.88 -17.52 -20.43
CA ILE A 27 -11.86 -18.02 -19.48
C ILE A 27 -10.54 -17.26 -19.65
N VAL A 28 -10.03 -17.13 -20.89
CA VAL A 28 -8.79 -16.39 -21.16
C VAL A 28 -8.95 -14.91 -20.82
N ALA A 29 -10.09 -14.30 -21.15
CA ALA A 29 -10.38 -12.91 -20.81
C ALA A 29 -10.32 -12.66 -19.30
N VAL A 30 -10.94 -13.52 -18.48
CA VAL A 30 -10.88 -13.44 -17.02
C VAL A 30 -9.44 -13.61 -16.52
N ALA A 31 -8.70 -14.58 -17.06
CA ALA A 31 -7.30 -14.80 -16.70
C ALA A 31 -6.42 -13.57 -17.02
N VAL A 32 -6.70 -12.85 -18.11
CA VAL A 32 -6.01 -11.60 -18.46
C VAL A 32 -6.39 -10.44 -17.53
N GLY A 33 -7.70 -10.30 -17.25
CA GLY A 33 -8.22 -9.25 -16.35
C GLY A 33 -7.72 -9.38 -14.91
N LEU A 34 -7.48 -10.60 -14.46
CA LEU A 34 -7.05 -10.93 -13.10
C LEU A 34 -5.66 -11.59 -13.06
N CYS A 35 -4.80 -11.38 -14.06
CA CYS A 35 -3.45 -11.95 -13.99
C CYS A 35 -2.72 -11.41 -12.76
N TYR A 36 -1.78 -12.19 -12.21
CA TYR A 36 -1.25 -11.97 -10.87
C TYR A 36 -0.88 -10.52 -10.55
N LEU A 37 -0.13 -9.84 -11.41
CA LEU A 37 0.28 -8.45 -11.16
C LEU A 37 -0.90 -7.46 -11.17
N GLN A 38 -1.94 -7.71 -11.98
CA GLN A 38 -3.18 -6.92 -11.94
C GLN A 38 -3.92 -7.14 -10.63
N ALA A 39 -4.07 -8.40 -10.23
CA ALA A 39 -4.73 -8.76 -8.97
C ALA A 39 -3.96 -8.21 -7.75
N ALA A 40 -2.64 -8.29 -7.76
CA ALA A 40 -1.80 -7.81 -6.68
C ALA A 40 -1.82 -6.28 -6.55
N PHE A 41 -1.79 -5.55 -7.68
CA PHE A 41 -1.92 -4.08 -7.68
C PHE A 41 -3.34 -3.64 -7.30
N LEU A 42 -4.36 -4.39 -7.70
CA LEU A 42 -5.75 -4.17 -7.28
C LEU A 42 -5.89 -4.22 -5.76
N VAL A 43 -5.32 -5.23 -5.12
CA VAL A 43 -5.33 -5.40 -3.65
C VAL A 43 -4.64 -4.23 -2.93
N GLN A 44 -3.61 -3.65 -3.53
CA GLN A 44 -2.94 -2.44 -3.01
C GLN A 44 -3.65 -1.13 -3.40
N ALA A 45 -4.83 -1.19 -4.01
CA ALA A 45 -5.52 -0.03 -4.58
C ALA A 45 -4.66 0.79 -5.57
N SER A 46 -3.67 0.18 -6.21
CA SER A 46 -2.85 0.79 -7.26
C SER A 46 -3.56 0.66 -8.60
N PHE A 47 -3.97 1.79 -9.18
CA PHE A 47 -4.94 1.79 -10.29
C PHE A 47 -4.41 2.33 -11.63
N LYS A 48 -3.36 3.16 -11.64
CA LYS A 48 -2.92 3.79 -12.90
C LYS A 48 -2.24 2.80 -13.83
N GLU A 49 -1.41 1.91 -13.29
CA GLU A 49 -0.75 0.86 -14.07
C GLU A 49 -1.74 -0.17 -14.61
N THR A 50 -2.74 -0.55 -13.80
CA THR A 50 -3.79 -1.49 -14.22
C THR A 50 -4.74 -0.86 -15.26
N THR A 51 -5.02 0.44 -15.15
CA THR A 51 -5.79 1.18 -16.16
C THR A 51 -4.98 1.34 -17.45
N GLU A 52 -3.66 1.57 -17.36
CA GLU A 52 -2.79 1.64 -18.54
C GLU A 52 -2.68 0.28 -19.25
N SER A 53 -2.64 -0.84 -18.51
CA SER A 53 -2.81 -2.19 -19.10
C SER A 53 -4.10 -2.34 -19.89
N LEU A 54 -5.23 -1.87 -19.34
CA LEU A 54 -6.51 -1.86 -20.03
C LEU A 54 -6.42 -1.08 -21.35
N ILE A 55 -5.84 0.11 -21.32
CA ILE A 55 -5.67 0.95 -22.52
C ILE A 55 -4.79 0.25 -23.56
N LEU A 56 -3.71 -0.40 -23.14
CA LEU A 56 -2.80 -1.12 -24.02
C LEU A 56 -3.47 -2.34 -24.67
N VAL A 57 -4.18 -3.16 -23.90
CA VAL A 57 -4.94 -4.32 -24.43
C VAL A 57 -6.09 -3.86 -25.33
N ALA A 58 -6.79 -2.78 -24.98
CA ALA A 58 -7.81 -2.19 -25.84
C ALA A 58 -7.22 -1.66 -27.14
N SER A 59 -5.99 -1.13 -27.12
CA SER A 59 -5.27 -0.70 -28.32
C SER A 59 -4.93 -1.88 -29.23
N VAL A 60 -4.55 -3.03 -28.67
CA VAL A 60 -4.39 -4.28 -29.41
C VAL A 60 -5.69 -4.71 -30.07
N ALA A 61 -6.82 -4.67 -29.35
CA ALA A 61 -8.14 -5.01 -29.89
C ALA A 61 -8.55 -4.04 -31.03
N ALA A 62 -8.27 -2.74 -30.89
CA ALA A 62 -8.52 -1.74 -31.92
C ALA A 62 -7.67 -1.97 -33.19
N LEU A 63 -6.39 -2.33 -33.03
CA LEU A 63 -5.50 -2.68 -34.13
C LEU A 63 -5.98 -3.93 -34.87
N TYR A 64 -6.44 -4.96 -34.15
CA TYR A 64 -7.05 -6.14 -34.77
C TYR A 64 -8.27 -5.80 -35.63
N GLN A 65 -9.15 -4.92 -35.15
CA GLN A 65 -10.33 -4.48 -35.90
C GLN A 65 -9.95 -3.62 -37.12
N ALA A 66 -8.97 -2.72 -36.96
CA ALA A 66 -8.46 -1.88 -38.04
C ALA A 66 -7.83 -2.71 -39.16
N GLY A 67 -7.06 -3.76 -38.81
CA GLY A 67 -6.45 -4.68 -39.78
C GLY A 67 -7.46 -5.50 -40.58
N ARG A 68 -8.68 -5.70 -40.05
CA ARG A 68 -9.76 -6.43 -40.74
C ARG A 68 -10.70 -5.55 -41.56
N GLY A 69 -10.49 -4.24 -41.56
CA GLY A 69 -11.34 -3.30 -42.29
C GLY A 69 -12.77 -3.17 -41.76
N GLN A 70 -13.03 -3.57 -40.51
CA GLN A 70 -14.39 -3.54 -39.92
C GLN A 70 -14.88 -2.11 -39.59
N ASN A 71 -13.94 -1.17 -39.41
CA ASN A 71 -14.27 0.25 -39.20
C ASN A 71 -14.14 0.99 -40.54
N GLY A 72 -15.15 1.81 -40.88
CA GLY A 72 -15.14 2.62 -42.10
C GLY A 72 -13.79 3.32 -42.29
N ARG A 73 -13.28 3.34 -43.54
CA ARG A 73 -11.90 3.72 -43.89
C ARG A 73 -11.38 4.99 -43.20
N ARG A 74 -12.25 5.98 -42.96
CA ARG A 74 -11.92 7.30 -42.38
C ARG A 74 -11.81 7.31 -40.85
N LEU A 75 -12.55 6.46 -40.13
CA LEU A 75 -12.63 6.49 -38.66
C LEU A 75 -11.79 5.39 -37.98
N ARG A 76 -11.07 4.58 -38.76
CA ARG A 76 -10.36 3.38 -38.27
C ARG A 76 -9.32 3.64 -37.16
N LEU A 77 -8.78 4.85 -37.03
CA LEU A 77 -7.80 5.22 -35.99
C LEU A 77 -8.42 6.00 -34.82
N LEU A 78 -9.70 6.36 -34.90
CA LEU A 78 -10.37 7.14 -33.86
C LEU A 78 -10.33 6.44 -32.47
N PRO A 79 -10.57 5.12 -32.34
CA PRO A 79 -10.45 4.45 -31.05
C PRO A 79 -9.04 4.55 -30.44
N LEU A 80 -7.99 4.43 -31.26
CA LEU A 80 -6.60 4.55 -30.80
C LEU A 80 -6.27 5.98 -30.32
N ALA A 81 -6.82 7.00 -30.98
CA ALA A 81 -6.67 8.38 -30.53
C ALA A 81 -7.34 8.63 -29.18
N VAL A 82 -8.56 8.11 -28.97
CA VAL A 82 -9.26 8.22 -27.69
C VAL A 82 -8.54 7.45 -26.59
N LEU A 83 -8.05 6.24 -26.88
CA LEU A 83 -7.24 5.44 -25.95
C LEU A 83 -5.92 6.14 -25.59
N GLY A 84 -5.24 6.72 -26.59
CA GLY A 84 -4.04 7.53 -26.37
C GLY A 84 -4.32 8.75 -25.49
N ALA A 85 -5.45 9.44 -25.70
CA ALA A 85 -5.85 10.55 -24.84
C ALA A 85 -6.16 10.05 -23.42
N GLY A 86 -6.87 8.93 -23.26
CA GLY A 86 -7.09 8.30 -21.96
C GLY A 86 -5.80 7.97 -21.22
N SER A 87 -4.78 7.52 -21.95
CA SER A 87 -3.44 7.23 -21.40
C SER A 87 -2.78 8.48 -20.80
N VAL A 88 -3.00 9.66 -21.39
CA VAL A 88 -2.57 10.94 -20.83
C VAL A 88 -3.23 11.24 -19.49
N TYR A 89 -4.54 11.00 -19.35
CA TYR A 89 -5.23 11.21 -18.07
C TYR A 89 -4.80 10.21 -17.00
N VAL A 90 -4.39 9.00 -17.40
CA VAL A 90 -4.01 7.92 -16.48
C VAL A 90 -2.56 8.04 -16.03
N ASN A 91 -1.64 8.26 -16.97
CA ASN A 91 -0.19 8.18 -16.73
C ASN A 91 0.59 9.36 -17.35
N SER A 92 -0.08 10.50 -17.55
CA SER A 92 0.50 11.71 -18.15
C SER A 92 1.06 11.45 -19.55
N TYR A 93 1.87 12.36 -20.07
CA TYR A 93 2.45 12.26 -21.42
C TYR A 93 3.29 10.98 -21.64
N LEU A 94 3.85 10.39 -20.57
CA LEU A 94 4.60 9.13 -20.64
C LEU A 94 3.68 7.92 -20.92
N GLY A 95 2.40 8.00 -20.56
CA GLY A 95 1.42 6.97 -20.89
C GLY A 95 1.35 6.72 -22.41
N VAL A 96 1.38 7.79 -23.22
CA VAL A 96 1.21 7.69 -24.68
C VAL A 96 2.23 6.76 -25.33
N LEU A 97 3.41 6.58 -24.72
CA LEU A 97 4.45 5.67 -25.21
C LEU A 97 3.96 4.23 -25.38
N TRP A 98 2.98 3.78 -24.58
CA TRP A 98 2.43 2.42 -24.65
C TRP A 98 1.60 2.20 -25.93
N PRO A 99 0.48 2.91 -26.17
CA PRO A 99 -0.30 2.74 -27.39
C PRO A 99 0.44 3.25 -28.64
N ALA A 100 1.16 4.37 -28.56
CA ALA A 100 1.87 4.92 -29.72
C ALA A 100 3.08 4.05 -30.11
N GLY A 101 3.83 3.55 -29.14
CA GLY A 101 4.91 2.60 -29.37
C GLY A 101 4.41 1.31 -30.01
N THR A 102 3.26 0.79 -29.54
CA THR A 102 2.63 -0.40 -30.13
C THR A 102 2.24 -0.17 -31.59
N LEU A 103 1.60 0.97 -31.89
CA LEU A 103 1.22 1.35 -33.24
C LEU A 103 2.44 1.52 -34.16
N LEU A 104 3.52 2.12 -33.65
CA LEU A 104 4.78 2.30 -34.38
C LEU A 104 5.42 0.95 -34.73
N VAL A 105 5.64 0.09 -33.72
CA VAL A 105 6.25 -1.24 -33.91
C VAL A 105 5.39 -2.10 -34.84
N TRP A 106 4.07 -2.05 -34.70
CA TRP A 106 3.14 -2.75 -35.58
C TRP A 106 3.23 -2.25 -37.03
N SER A 107 3.26 -0.93 -37.23
CA SER A 107 3.36 -0.35 -38.58
C SER A 107 4.68 -0.73 -39.25
N VAL A 108 5.80 -0.70 -38.52
CA VAL A 108 7.12 -1.12 -39.01
C VAL A 108 7.13 -2.61 -39.34
N ALA A 109 6.58 -3.46 -38.47
CA ALA A 109 6.53 -4.90 -38.69
C ALA A 109 5.68 -5.28 -39.92
N MET A 110 4.53 -4.62 -40.11
CA MET A 110 3.70 -4.78 -41.31
C MET A 110 4.47 -4.41 -42.58
N MET A 111 5.15 -3.25 -42.60
CA MET A 111 5.95 -2.81 -43.75
C MET A 111 7.10 -3.79 -44.07
N ALA A 112 7.76 -4.31 -43.03
CA ALA A 112 8.87 -5.24 -43.19
C ALA A 112 8.42 -6.62 -43.71
N ILE A 113 7.30 -7.15 -43.22
CA ILE A 113 6.79 -8.48 -43.59
C ILE A 113 6.16 -8.46 -44.98
N ASP A 114 5.43 -7.41 -45.34
CA ASP A 114 4.77 -7.31 -46.65
C ASP A 114 5.73 -6.88 -47.78
N ARG A 115 7.00 -6.57 -47.44
CA ARG A 115 8.04 -6.13 -48.40
C ARG A 115 7.53 -5.08 -49.38
N MET A 116 6.78 -4.12 -48.86
CA MET A 116 6.05 -3.17 -49.69
C MET A 116 7.00 -2.35 -50.57
N SER A 117 6.67 -2.25 -51.85
CA SER A 117 7.35 -1.35 -52.76
C SER A 117 7.14 0.11 -52.35
N GLY A 118 8.06 1.01 -52.71
CA GLY A 118 7.93 2.44 -52.40
C GLY A 118 6.63 3.08 -52.94
N ARG A 119 6.07 2.53 -54.03
CA ARG A 119 4.78 2.96 -54.60
C ARG A 119 3.60 2.54 -53.73
N GLU A 120 3.58 1.29 -53.25
CA GLU A 120 2.56 0.77 -52.34
C GLU A 120 2.58 1.50 -51.01
N LEU A 121 3.77 1.81 -50.48
CA LEU A 121 3.92 2.61 -49.27
C LEU A 121 3.29 4.00 -49.43
N ARG A 122 3.57 4.69 -50.54
CA ARG A 122 2.94 6.00 -50.82
C ARG A 122 1.42 5.90 -50.92
N MET A 123 0.88 4.86 -51.54
CA MET A 123 -0.57 4.66 -51.65
C MET A 123 -1.20 4.40 -50.27
N GLN A 124 -0.59 3.56 -49.45
CA GLN A 124 -1.07 3.30 -48.09
C GLN A 124 -0.97 4.53 -47.19
N LEU A 125 0.11 5.30 -47.26
CA LEU A 125 0.28 6.56 -46.52
C LEU A 125 -0.80 7.58 -46.93
N ARG A 126 -1.09 7.72 -48.24
CA ARG A 126 -2.19 8.57 -48.72
C ARG A 126 -3.56 8.08 -48.23
N ALA A 127 -3.78 6.76 -48.15
CA ALA A 127 -5.02 6.21 -47.60
C ALA A 127 -5.12 6.34 -46.07
N LEU A 128 -4.00 6.53 -45.37
CA LEU A 128 -3.90 6.71 -43.92
C LEU A 128 -3.94 8.19 -43.51
N SER A 129 -3.64 9.14 -44.41
CA SER A 129 -3.51 10.56 -44.07
C SER A 129 -4.75 11.13 -43.38
N MET A 130 -5.95 10.89 -43.93
CA MET A 130 -7.20 11.40 -43.34
C MET A 130 -7.53 10.74 -41.98
N PRO A 131 -7.48 9.40 -41.82
CA PRO A 131 -7.60 8.78 -40.50
C PRO A 131 -6.59 9.27 -39.47
N VAL A 132 -5.33 9.48 -39.88
CA VAL A 132 -4.26 9.98 -39.01
C VAL A 132 -4.54 11.43 -38.62
N ALA A 133 -4.92 12.28 -39.57
CA ALA A 133 -5.26 13.68 -39.30
C ALA A 133 -6.46 13.80 -38.34
N LEU A 134 -7.53 13.04 -38.58
CA LEU A 134 -8.71 13.04 -37.72
C LEU A 134 -8.40 12.47 -36.33
N GLY A 135 -7.67 11.35 -36.26
CA GLY A 135 -7.22 10.77 -34.99
C GLY A 135 -6.33 11.74 -34.22
N GLY A 136 -5.36 12.38 -34.88
CA GLY A 136 -4.49 13.39 -34.29
C GLY A 136 -5.28 14.59 -33.76
N LEU A 137 -6.24 15.11 -34.53
CA LEU A 137 -7.12 16.20 -34.09
C LEU A 137 -7.92 15.81 -32.85
N VAL A 138 -8.51 14.62 -32.81
CA VAL A 138 -9.28 14.15 -31.66
C VAL A 138 -8.39 13.97 -30.44
N PHE A 139 -7.20 13.37 -30.60
CA PHE A 139 -6.22 13.25 -29.53
C PHE A 139 -5.84 14.63 -28.96
N LEU A 140 -5.53 15.60 -29.83
CA LEU A 140 -5.20 16.96 -29.43
C LEU A 140 -6.35 17.63 -28.66
N ILE A 141 -7.58 17.57 -29.18
CA ILE A 141 -8.76 18.16 -28.53
C ILE A 141 -8.95 17.57 -27.12
N LEU A 142 -8.82 16.25 -26.99
CA LEU A 142 -9.06 15.57 -25.70
C LEU A 142 -7.93 15.80 -24.68
N THR A 143 -6.70 16.04 -25.14
CA THR A 143 -5.52 16.18 -24.26
C THR A 143 -5.16 17.63 -23.95
N LEU A 144 -5.63 18.59 -24.75
CA LEU A 144 -5.37 20.01 -24.57
C LEU A 144 -5.69 20.53 -23.14
N PRO A 145 -6.81 20.13 -22.49
CA PRO A 145 -7.10 20.57 -21.12
C PRO A 145 -6.06 20.16 -20.08
N GLU A 146 -5.29 19.10 -20.35
CA GLU A 146 -4.29 18.55 -19.42
C GLU A 146 -2.88 19.10 -19.66
N LEU A 147 -2.67 19.95 -20.66
CA LEU A 147 -1.35 20.45 -21.03
C LEU A 147 -0.63 21.16 -19.87
N ALA A 148 -1.34 22.03 -19.15
CA ALA A 148 -0.78 22.72 -17.99
C ALA A 148 -0.33 21.73 -16.90
N ARG A 149 -1.14 20.71 -16.62
CA ARG A 149 -0.81 19.67 -15.63
C ARG A 149 0.37 18.82 -16.07
N MET A 150 0.48 18.50 -17.36
CA MET A 150 1.62 17.78 -17.92
C MET A 150 2.93 18.56 -17.75
N ILE A 151 2.91 19.87 -18.01
CA ILE A 151 4.08 20.75 -17.81
C ILE A 151 4.47 20.80 -16.33
N THR A 152 3.49 20.97 -15.42
CA THR A 152 3.79 20.92 -13.97
C THR A 152 4.38 19.57 -13.56
N PHE A 153 3.82 18.48 -14.07
CA PHE A 153 4.30 17.13 -13.78
C PHE A 153 5.72 16.89 -14.32
N SER A 154 6.06 17.41 -15.51
CA SER A 154 7.39 17.20 -16.10
C SER A 154 8.51 17.80 -15.26
N HIS A 155 8.23 18.81 -14.44
CA HIS A 155 9.17 19.42 -13.50
C HIS A 155 9.09 18.85 -12.08
N SER A 156 8.21 17.88 -11.83
CA SER A 156 8.02 17.30 -10.49
C SER A 156 9.11 16.31 -10.12
N ALA A 157 9.39 16.16 -8.82
CA ALA A 157 10.31 15.15 -8.31
C ALA A 157 9.91 13.71 -8.73
N TYR A 158 8.61 13.44 -8.87
CA TYR A 158 8.10 12.15 -9.36
C TYR A 158 8.53 11.85 -10.80
N ASN A 159 8.70 12.88 -11.64
CA ASN A 159 9.22 12.72 -12.99
C ASN A 159 10.76 12.68 -13.05
N HIS A 160 11.45 12.86 -11.93
CA HIS A 160 12.92 12.81 -11.85
C HIS A 160 13.41 11.79 -10.81
N GLU A 161 12.60 10.76 -10.52
CA GLU A 161 12.98 9.65 -9.64
C GLU A 161 14.27 8.95 -10.14
N GLY A 162 15.26 8.86 -9.25
CA GLY A 162 16.55 8.22 -9.53
C GLY A 162 16.59 6.71 -9.27
N ALA A 163 17.73 6.10 -9.57
CA ALA A 163 17.95 4.65 -9.53
C ALA A 163 17.80 3.99 -8.15
N THR A 164 17.80 4.79 -7.07
CA THR A 164 17.63 4.34 -5.68
C THR A 164 16.18 4.38 -5.20
N VAL A 165 15.23 4.86 -6.00
CA VAL A 165 13.82 4.95 -5.61
C VAL A 165 13.12 3.61 -5.79
N PHE A 166 12.81 2.95 -4.66
CA PHE A 166 12.04 1.70 -4.63
C PHE A 166 10.52 1.90 -4.55
N GLY A 167 10.06 3.11 -4.22
CA GLY A 167 8.64 3.36 -3.96
C GLY A 167 8.13 2.42 -2.86
N ASN A 168 7.06 1.67 -3.14
CA ASN A 168 6.48 0.69 -2.21
C ASN A 168 7.14 -0.70 -2.26
N LEU A 169 8.19 -0.88 -3.07
CA LEU A 169 8.88 -2.17 -3.23
C LEU A 169 9.91 -2.41 -2.14
N LEU A 170 10.10 -3.67 -1.75
CA LEU A 170 11.21 -4.08 -0.88
C LEU A 170 12.50 -4.39 -1.66
N HIS A 171 12.37 -4.70 -2.95
CA HIS A 171 13.46 -5.09 -3.83
C HIS A 171 13.05 -4.89 -5.30
N ARG A 172 13.99 -5.06 -6.25
CA ARG A 172 13.68 -5.05 -7.68
C ARG A 172 12.84 -6.28 -8.03
N LEU A 173 11.73 -6.07 -8.74
CA LEU A 173 10.90 -7.15 -9.25
C LEU A 173 11.63 -7.92 -10.35
N SER A 174 11.49 -9.25 -10.33
CA SER A 174 12.03 -10.10 -11.40
C SER A 174 11.18 -9.95 -12.66
N PRO A 175 11.76 -9.82 -13.87
CA PRO A 175 10.99 -9.79 -15.11
C PRO A 175 10.08 -11.02 -15.28
N LEU A 176 10.47 -12.17 -14.70
CA LEU A 176 9.69 -13.42 -14.73
C LEU A 176 8.33 -13.28 -14.03
N GLU A 177 8.18 -12.32 -13.12
CA GLU A 177 6.92 -12.09 -12.39
C GLU A 177 5.82 -11.56 -13.31
N SER A 178 6.17 -10.96 -14.46
CA SER A 178 5.20 -10.57 -15.50
C SER A 178 4.48 -11.75 -16.17
N LEU A 179 5.01 -12.97 -16.01
CA LEU A 179 4.37 -14.20 -16.49
C LEU A 179 3.26 -14.68 -15.55
N GLY A 180 3.14 -14.06 -14.37
CA GLY A 180 2.06 -14.27 -13.41
C GLY A 180 2.15 -15.54 -12.58
N ILE A 181 3.22 -16.33 -12.69
CA ILE A 181 3.43 -17.56 -11.93
C ILE A 181 4.23 -17.25 -10.67
N TRP A 182 3.52 -16.88 -9.61
CA TRP A 182 4.09 -16.41 -8.37
C TRP A 182 3.14 -16.66 -7.20
N PRO A 183 3.16 -17.86 -6.59
CA PRO A 183 2.25 -18.24 -5.52
C PRO A 183 2.67 -17.59 -4.19
N ARG A 184 2.53 -16.27 -4.11
CA ARG A 184 2.79 -15.44 -2.93
C ARG A 184 1.62 -14.49 -2.73
N LEU A 185 1.34 -14.19 -1.47
CA LEU A 185 0.29 -13.25 -1.08
C LEU A 185 0.69 -11.79 -1.29
N ASP A 186 1.99 -11.53 -1.49
CA ASP A 186 2.53 -10.18 -1.59
C ASP A 186 3.70 -10.17 -2.57
N PHE A 187 3.51 -9.45 -3.67
CA PHE A 187 4.48 -9.29 -4.75
C PHE A 187 5.74 -8.53 -4.32
N ARG A 188 5.77 -7.93 -3.13
CA ARG A 188 7.00 -7.30 -2.63
C ARG A 188 8.03 -8.31 -2.15
N PHE A 189 7.74 -9.62 -2.17
CA PHE A 189 8.67 -10.69 -1.82
C PHE A 189 8.98 -11.61 -3.01
N GLY A 190 10.22 -11.57 -3.48
CA GLY A 190 10.63 -12.14 -4.76
C GLY A 190 10.36 -13.63 -4.95
N LEU A 191 10.29 -14.03 -6.21
CA LEU A 191 10.14 -15.42 -6.63
C LEU A 191 11.44 -16.21 -6.38
N PRO A 192 11.44 -17.23 -5.51
CA PRO A 192 12.61 -18.08 -5.32
C PRO A 192 12.81 -18.94 -6.58
N LEU A 193 13.88 -18.70 -7.35
CA LEU A 193 14.10 -19.38 -8.64
C LEU A 193 14.22 -20.91 -8.52
N GLY A 194 14.71 -21.42 -7.39
CA GLY A 194 14.79 -22.86 -7.10
C GLY A 194 13.46 -23.50 -6.68
N SER A 195 12.38 -22.73 -6.54
CA SER A 195 11.05 -23.28 -6.24
C SER A 195 10.36 -23.81 -7.50
N ALA A 196 9.35 -24.67 -7.33
CA ALA A 196 8.52 -25.15 -8.45
C ALA A 196 7.92 -24.00 -9.27
N ALA A 197 7.49 -22.91 -8.61
CA ALA A 197 7.00 -21.72 -9.30
C ALA A 197 8.09 -20.98 -10.08
N GLY A 198 9.31 -20.90 -9.53
CA GLY A 198 10.48 -20.36 -10.23
C GLY A 198 10.79 -21.13 -11.51
N ILE A 199 10.78 -22.46 -11.45
CA ILE A 199 10.97 -23.35 -12.60
C ILE A 199 9.86 -23.13 -13.64
N LEU A 200 8.58 -23.10 -13.22
CA LEU A 200 7.47 -22.84 -14.14
C LEU A 200 7.56 -21.47 -14.81
N ALA A 201 7.98 -20.43 -14.09
CA ALA A 201 8.19 -19.10 -14.66
C ALA A 201 9.34 -19.10 -15.68
N ILE A 202 10.43 -19.83 -15.43
CA ILE A 202 11.52 -20.01 -16.41
C ILE A 202 11.01 -20.75 -17.65
N VAL A 203 10.23 -21.82 -17.49
CA VAL A 203 9.63 -22.58 -18.59
C VAL A 203 8.63 -21.75 -19.40
N ALA A 204 7.92 -20.81 -18.76
CA ALA A 204 6.99 -19.93 -19.45
C ALA A 204 7.67 -19.00 -20.47
N VAL A 205 8.95 -18.65 -20.29
CA VAL A 205 9.70 -17.79 -21.23
C VAL A 205 9.79 -18.40 -22.65
N PRO A 206 10.38 -19.60 -22.86
CA PRO A 206 10.44 -20.20 -24.19
C PRO A 206 9.06 -20.50 -24.76
N VAL A 207 8.07 -20.83 -23.93
CA VAL A 207 6.68 -21.03 -24.39
C VAL A 207 6.07 -19.74 -24.94
N LEU A 208 6.25 -18.62 -24.24
CA LEU A 208 5.81 -17.30 -24.69
C LEU A 208 6.52 -16.88 -26.00
N ILE A 209 7.82 -17.17 -26.11
CA ILE A 209 8.61 -16.92 -27.33
C ILE A 209 8.03 -17.71 -28.51
N VAL A 210 7.79 -19.02 -28.35
CA VAL A 210 7.21 -19.87 -29.40
C VAL A 210 5.79 -19.42 -29.78
N ALA A 211 4.95 -19.09 -28.80
CA ALA A 211 3.61 -18.56 -29.05
C ALA A 211 3.66 -17.24 -29.85
N THR A 212 4.60 -16.36 -29.50
CA THR A 212 4.83 -15.09 -30.21
C THR A 212 5.27 -15.33 -31.65
N PHE A 213 6.27 -16.20 -31.87
CA PHE A 213 6.73 -16.56 -33.22
C PHE A 213 5.61 -17.15 -34.07
N ARG A 214 4.79 -18.04 -33.50
CA ARG A 214 3.65 -18.63 -34.21
C ARG A 214 2.58 -17.58 -34.56
N SER A 215 2.34 -16.60 -33.68
CA SER A 215 1.46 -15.45 -33.99
C SER A 215 2.00 -14.61 -35.13
N VAL A 216 3.31 -14.32 -35.13
CA VAL A 216 3.97 -13.59 -36.22
C VAL A 216 3.91 -14.37 -37.53
N ALA A 217 4.14 -15.69 -37.51
CA ALA A 217 4.05 -16.55 -38.68
C ALA A 217 2.63 -16.57 -39.29
N ARG A 218 1.59 -16.40 -38.47
CA ARG A 218 0.19 -16.23 -38.91
C ARG A 218 -0.15 -14.81 -39.36
N ARG A 219 0.84 -13.90 -39.39
CA ARG A 219 0.69 -12.45 -39.67
C ARG A 219 -0.24 -11.72 -38.70
N GLU A 220 -0.35 -12.21 -37.47
CA GLU A 220 -1.17 -11.63 -36.42
C GLU A 220 -0.28 -10.79 -35.51
N LEU A 221 0.09 -9.60 -35.99
CA LEU A 221 1.20 -8.81 -35.43
C LEU A 221 0.82 -7.90 -34.27
N ALA A 222 -0.46 -7.55 -34.09
CA ALA A 222 -0.87 -6.55 -33.09
C ALA A 222 -0.42 -6.91 -31.66
N LEU A 223 -0.65 -8.15 -31.23
CA LEU A 223 -0.26 -8.62 -29.89
C LEU A 223 1.26 -8.81 -29.72
N PRO A 224 2.00 -9.46 -30.65
CA PRO A 224 3.47 -9.49 -30.63
C PRO A 224 4.10 -8.09 -30.53
N CYS A 225 3.62 -7.12 -31.31
CA CYS A 225 4.16 -5.77 -31.31
C CYS A 225 3.92 -5.06 -29.97
N ALA A 226 2.75 -5.23 -29.36
CA ALA A 226 2.49 -4.70 -28.02
C ALA A 226 3.41 -5.33 -26.96
N LEU A 227 3.67 -6.64 -27.03
CA LEU A 227 4.63 -7.32 -26.15
C LEU A 227 6.04 -6.74 -26.31
N VAL A 228 6.49 -6.56 -27.56
CA VAL A 228 7.81 -5.96 -27.85
C VAL A 228 7.88 -4.54 -27.30
N THR A 229 6.86 -3.71 -27.51
CA THR A 229 6.79 -2.36 -26.94
C THR A 229 6.88 -2.39 -25.41
N ALA A 230 6.13 -3.29 -24.75
CA ALA A 230 6.17 -3.42 -23.31
C ALA A 230 7.56 -3.82 -22.79
N TRP A 231 8.25 -4.75 -23.47
CA TRP A 231 9.62 -5.14 -23.13
C TRP A 231 10.63 -4.03 -23.36
N LEU A 232 10.50 -3.24 -24.43
CA LEU A 232 11.37 -2.08 -24.69
C LEU A 232 11.18 -1.01 -23.60
N LEU A 233 9.95 -0.70 -23.22
CA LEU A 233 9.67 0.26 -22.16
C LEU A 233 10.12 -0.26 -20.78
N PHE A 234 9.99 -1.56 -20.52
CA PHE A 234 10.59 -2.18 -19.35
C PHE A 234 12.12 -2.01 -19.34
N ALA A 235 12.80 -2.33 -20.45
CA ALA A 235 14.26 -2.20 -20.55
C ALA A 235 14.76 -0.76 -20.39
N VAL A 236 14.01 0.24 -20.85
CA VAL A 236 14.33 1.66 -20.62
C VAL A 236 14.12 2.04 -19.14
N THR A 237 13.06 1.53 -18.52
CA THR A 237 12.69 1.91 -17.14
C THR A 237 13.50 1.19 -16.06
N THR A 238 14.09 0.03 -16.33
CA THR A 238 15.04 -0.64 -15.43
C THR A 238 16.29 0.19 -15.15
N GLY A 239 16.74 0.96 -16.14
CA GLY A 239 17.84 1.93 -16.00
C GLY A 239 17.45 3.19 -15.22
N ARG A 240 16.15 3.47 -15.05
CA ARG A 240 15.65 4.67 -14.37
C ARG A 240 15.41 4.46 -12.88
N SER A 241 14.51 3.54 -12.51
CA SER A 241 14.29 3.17 -11.10
C SER A 241 13.61 1.80 -10.96
N PRO A 242 13.90 1.03 -9.90
CA PRO A 242 13.17 -0.19 -9.55
C PRO A 242 11.65 -0.03 -9.58
N TYR A 243 11.18 1.09 -9.03
CA TYR A 243 9.76 1.39 -8.95
C TYR A 243 9.12 1.58 -10.33
N THR A 244 9.77 2.31 -11.23
CA THR A 244 9.26 2.54 -12.59
C THR A 244 9.28 1.25 -13.41
N ALA A 245 10.32 0.43 -13.26
CA ALA A 245 10.41 -0.87 -13.92
C ALA A 245 9.28 -1.82 -13.49
N ALA A 246 8.93 -1.85 -12.19
CA ALA A 246 7.80 -2.64 -11.70
C ALA A 246 6.47 -2.21 -12.32
N LYS A 247 6.24 -0.90 -12.47
CA LYS A 247 5.05 -0.38 -13.16
C LYS A 247 4.96 -0.89 -14.60
N ALA A 248 6.09 -0.89 -15.31
CA ALA A 248 6.15 -1.40 -16.68
C ALA A 248 5.80 -2.90 -16.77
N LEU A 249 6.26 -3.71 -15.82
CA LEU A 249 5.90 -5.14 -15.75
C LEU A 249 4.41 -5.36 -15.53
N VAL A 250 3.78 -4.57 -14.65
CA VAL A 250 2.32 -4.63 -14.42
C VAL A 250 1.57 -4.30 -15.69
N ILE A 251 2.01 -3.25 -16.40
CA ILE A 251 1.40 -2.82 -17.65
C ILE A 251 1.44 -3.94 -18.70
N GLY A 252 2.59 -4.61 -18.84
CA GLY A 252 2.84 -5.66 -19.83
C GLY A 252 2.30 -7.06 -19.48
N ALA A 253 2.12 -7.42 -18.20
CA ALA A 253 1.75 -8.77 -17.79
C ALA A 253 0.44 -9.33 -18.40
N PRO A 254 -0.63 -8.52 -18.56
CA PRO A 254 -1.83 -8.96 -19.27
C PRO A 254 -1.58 -9.41 -20.71
N LEU A 255 -0.60 -8.81 -21.41
CA LEU A 255 -0.26 -9.18 -22.78
C LEU A 255 0.39 -10.56 -22.86
N ALA A 256 1.23 -10.92 -21.88
CA ALA A 256 1.85 -12.25 -21.82
C ALA A 256 0.78 -13.34 -21.59
N THR A 257 -0.13 -13.08 -20.65
CA THR A 257 -1.28 -13.97 -20.37
C THR A 257 -2.19 -14.08 -21.59
N LEU A 258 -2.47 -12.97 -22.27
CA LEU A 258 -3.29 -12.91 -23.48
C LEU A 258 -2.64 -13.69 -24.64
N MET A 259 -1.33 -13.59 -24.84
CA MET A 259 -0.60 -14.32 -25.88
C MET A 259 -0.66 -15.83 -25.66
N LEU A 260 -0.38 -16.28 -24.43
CA LEU A 260 -0.45 -17.69 -24.06
C LEU A 260 -1.88 -18.23 -24.20
N GLY A 261 -2.87 -17.55 -23.63
CA GLY A 261 -4.27 -17.97 -23.70
C GLY A 261 -4.81 -18.00 -25.14
N ARG A 262 -4.42 -17.03 -25.97
CA ARG A 262 -4.77 -17.03 -27.39
C ARG A 262 -4.19 -18.23 -28.14
N GLU A 263 -2.91 -18.53 -27.94
CA GLU A 263 -2.28 -19.68 -28.61
C GLU A 263 -2.91 -21.00 -28.15
N LEU A 264 -3.26 -21.14 -26.87
CA LEU A 264 -4.00 -22.29 -26.37
C LEU A 264 -5.34 -22.48 -27.09
N LEU A 265 -6.10 -21.40 -27.27
CA LEU A 265 -7.39 -21.45 -27.99
C LEU A 265 -7.22 -21.84 -29.46
N VAL A 266 -6.17 -21.36 -30.13
CA VAL A 266 -5.84 -21.74 -31.51
C VAL A 266 -5.52 -23.24 -31.59
N LEU A 267 -4.70 -23.75 -30.67
CA LEU A 267 -4.35 -25.18 -30.61
C LEU A 267 -5.58 -26.06 -30.34
N TRP A 268 -6.45 -25.65 -29.42
CA TRP A 268 -7.67 -26.39 -29.10
C TRP A 268 -8.61 -26.45 -30.32
N GLN A 269 -8.78 -25.37 -31.06
CA GLN A 269 -9.61 -25.39 -32.27
C GLN A 269 -9.07 -26.33 -33.36
N ALA A 270 -7.77 -26.60 -33.37
CA ALA A 270 -7.14 -27.56 -34.27
C ALA A 270 -7.23 -29.03 -33.79
N SER A 271 -7.88 -29.31 -32.64
CA SER A 271 -7.84 -30.61 -31.93
C SER A 271 -8.10 -31.88 -32.73
N PRO A 272 -9.01 -31.97 -33.72
CA PRO A 272 -9.19 -33.23 -34.46
C PRO A 272 -8.01 -33.58 -35.38
N ARG A 273 -7.00 -32.69 -35.54
CA ARG A 273 -5.83 -32.88 -36.42
C ARG A 273 -4.49 -32.71 -35.70
N MET A 274 -4.47 -32.65 -34.36
CA MET A 274 -3.25 -32.37 -33.62
C MET A 274 -2.28 -33.56 -33.61
N LYS A 275 -1.03 -33.30 -34.00
CA LYS A 275 0.10 -34.22 -33.76
C LYS A 275 0.52 -34.14 -32.28
N SER A 276 1.18 -35.18 -31.77
CA SER A 276 1.67 -35.26 -30.38
C SER A 276 2.41 -34.01 -29.85
N PRO A 277 3.30 -33.31 -30.60
CA PRO A 277 3.96 -32.11 -30.07
C PRO A 277 3.02 -30.93 -29.84
N ALA A 278 1.94 -30.81 -30.62
CA ALA A 278 0.96 -29.74 -30.43
C ALA A 278 0.13 -29.95 -29.15
N VAL A 279 -0.18 -31.21 -28.83
CA VAL A 279 -0.87 -31.59 -27.59
C VAL A 279 0.01 -31.30 -26.38
N LEU A 280 1.30 -31.68 -26.42
CA LEU A 280 2.25 -31.38 -25.35
C LEU A 280 2.39 -29.87 -25.12
N PHE A 281 2.50 -29.09 -26.20
CA PHE A 281 2.61 -27.64 -26.10
C PHE A 281 1.34 -26.98 -25.53
N ALA A 282 0.15 -27.43 -25.96
CA ALA A 282 -1.13 -26.98 -25.39
C ALA A 282 -1.27 -27.36 -23.91
N GLY A 283 -0.85 -28.58 -23.54
CA GLY A 283 -0.80 -29.04 -22.16
C GLY A 283 0.11 -28.16 -21.30
N LEU A 284 1.30 -27.81 -21.81
CA LEU A 284 2.24 -26.94 -21.13
C LEU A 284 1.66 -25.54 -20.91
N ILE A 285 1.07 -24.91 -21.94
CA ILE A 285 0.40 -23.60 -21.78
C ILE A 285 -0.72 -23.69 -20.73
N SER A 286 -1.51 -24.77 -20.73
CA SER A 286 -2.59 -24.97 -19.76
C SER A 286 -2.07 -25.02 -18.32
N VAL A 287 -0.97 -25.74 -18.08
CA VAL A 287 -0.31 -25.79 -16.76
C VAL A 287 0.18 -24.41 -16.33
N LEU A 288 0.80 -23.65 -17.23
CA LEU A 288 1.30 -22.31 -16.92
C LEU A 288 0.17 -21.33 -16.59
N LEU A 289 -0.92 -21.34 -17.36
CA LEU A 289 -2.10 -20.51 -17.08
C LEU A 289 -2.80 -20.93 -15.79
N ALA A 290 -2.88 -22.22 -15.49
CA ALA A 290 -3.43 -22.71 -14.22
C ALA A 290 -2.57 -22.28 -13.01
N ALA A 291 -1.23 -22.35 -13.14
CA ALA A 291 -0.32 -21.86 -12.11
C ALA A 291 -0.42 -20.33 -11.91
N GLY A 292 -0.60 -19.58 -12.99
CA GLY A 292 -0.87 -18.14 -12.93
C GLY A 292 -2.22 -17.81 -12.28
N ALA A 293 -3.27 -18.58 -12.60
CA ALA A 293 -4.58 -18.44 -11.99
C ALA A 293 -4.54 -18.75 -10.49
N TYR A 294 -3.83 -19.80 -10.08
CA TYR A 294 -3.60 -20.12 -8.67
C TYR A 294 -2.89 -18.98 -7.93
N SER A 295 -1.83 -18.43 -8.53
CA SER A 295 -1.10 -17.29 -7.98
C SER A 295 -2.02 -16.07 -7.80
N SER A 296 -2.89 -15.81 -8.78
CA SER A 296 -3.84 -14.70 -8.76
C SER A 296 -4.93 -14.90 -7.70
N LEU A 297 -5.38 -16.14 -7.49
CA LEU A 297 -6.32 -16.49 -6.44
C LEU A 297 -5.70 -16.27 -5.05
N GLU A 298 -4.46 -16.70 -4.83
CA GLU A 298 -3.74 -16.52 -3.57
C GLU A 298 -3.69 -15.04 -3.15
N VAL A 299 -3.31 -14.13 -4.05
CA VAL A 299 -3.21 -12.70 -3.71
C VAL A 299 -4.58 -12.06 -3.47
N LEU A 300 -5.63 -12.44 -4.21
CA LEU A 300 -6.98 -11.93 -3.99
C LEU A 300 -7.60 -12.47 -2.69
N ARG A 301 -7.32 -13.73 -2.37
CA ARG A 301 -7.88 -14.43 -1.21
C ARG A 301 -7.40 -13.85 0.11
N ASP A 302 -6.11 -13.51 0.21
CA ASP A 302 -5.51 -12.95 1.42
C ASP A 302 -5.20 -11.46 1.30
N GLY A 303 -5.73 -10.78 0.27
CA GLY A 303 -5.62 -9.34 0.12
C GLY A 303 -6.34 -8.62 1.27
N PRO A 304 -5.65 -7.82 2.10
CA PRO A 304 -6.28 -7.18 3.24
C PRO A 304 -7.28 -6.12 2.78
N VAL A 305 -8.49 -6.17 3.34
CA VAL A 305 -9.50 -5.13 3.18
C VAL A 305 -9.46 -4.25 4.44
N GLY A 306 -9.40 -2.94 4.25
CA GLY A 306 -9.37 -1.97 5.35
C GLY A 306 -10.55 -2.19 6.32
N PRO A 307 -10.32 -2.37 7.63
CA PRO A 307 -11.39 -2.53 8.59
C PRO A 307 -12.15 -1.22 8.80
N ALA A 308 -13.46 -1.29 8.99
CA ALA A 308 -14.32 -0.11 9.17
C ALA A 308 -14.36 0.41 10.61
N SER A 309 -13.89 -0.37 11.60
CA SER A 309 -14.02 -0.11 13.03
C SER A 309 -13.50 1.26 13.48
N HIS A 310 -12.32 1.66 13.04
CA HIS A 310 -11.69 2.94 13.38
C HIS A 310 -12.17 4.08 12.48
N PRO A 311 -12.24 3.91 11.14
CA PRO A 311 -12.88 4.87 10.24
C PRO A 311 -14.28 5.32 10.67
N ASP A 312 -15.16 4.38 11.04
CA ASP A 312 -16.52 4.70 11.47
C ASP A 312 -16.54 5.51 12.78
N GLN A 313 -15.62 5.21 13.71
CA GLN A 313 -15.49 5.96 14.95
C GLN A 313 -15.02 7.40 14.67
N LEU A 314 -13.99 7.58 13.84
CA LEU A 314 -13.51 8.90 13.43
C LEU A 314 -14.61 9.67 12.68
N ALA A 315 -15.29 9.02 11.74
CA ALA A 315 -16.41 9.60 11.01
C ALA A 315 -17.54 10.06 11.95
N SER A 316 -17.77 9.33 13.06
CA SER A 316 -18.76 9.71 14.06
C SER A 316 -18.43 11.01 14.79
N LEU A 317 -17.15 11.37 14.91
CA LEU A 317 -16.67 12.60 15.58
C LEU A 317 -16.85 13.86 14.71
N LYS A 318 -16.98 13.71 13.40
CA LYS A 318 -17.08 14.83 12.44
C LYS A 318 -18.19 15.81 12.75
N ARG A 319 -19.35 15.33 13.23
CA ARG A 319 -20.48 16.21 13.59
C ARG A 319 -20.13 17.13 14.75
N THR A 320 -19.28 16.68 15.68
CA THR A 320 -18.83 17.47 16.83
C THR A 320 -17.72 18.43 16.43
N ILE A 321 -16.81 17.99 15.56
CA ILE A 321 -15.65 18.77 15.10
C ILE A 321 -16.06 19.87 14.10
N GLY A 322 -16.99 19.58 13.20
CA GLY A 322 -17.37 20.51 12.13
C GLY A 322 -16.20 20.81 11.20
N ARG A 323 -15.91 22.11 11.02
CA ARG A 323 -14.80 22.62 10.20
C ARG A 323 -13.62 23.12 11.03
N ASP A 324 -13.64 22.89 12.35
CA ASP A 324 -12.65 23.44 13.24
C ASP A 324 -11.27 22.76 13.07
N SER A 325 -10.21 23.49 13.40
CA SER A 325 -8.85 22.98 13.39
C SER A 325 -8.68 21.84 14.39
N THR A 326 -8.22 20.70 13.90
CA THR A 326 -8.15 19.44 14.66
C THR A 326 -6.77 18.82 14.57
N LEU A 327 -6.17 18.56 15.72
CA LEU A 327 -4.94 17.78 15.83
C LEU A 327 -5.27 16.30 16.00
N PHE A 328 -4.75 15.43 15.16
CA PHE A 328 -4.87 13.98 15.33
C PHE A 328 -3.54 13.39 15.81
N LEU A 329 -3.57 12.77 16.98
CA LEU A 329 -2.45 12.16 17.69
C LEU A 329 -2.45 10.62 17.58
N GLY A 330 -3.12 10.06 16.57
CA GLY A 330 -3.01 8.65 16.23
C GLY A 330 -2.04 8.42 15.07
N ALA A 331 -2.01 7.19 14.56
CA ALA A 331 -1.28 6.84 13.35
C ALA A 331 -2.26 6.27 12.33
N ASP A 332 -2.75 7.12 11.43
CA ASP A 332 -3.71 6.73 10.39
C ASP A 332 -3.43 7.56 9.14
N ASP A 333 -2.85 6.90 8.13
CA ASP A 333 -2.49 7.50 6.84
C ASP A 333 -3.71 8.04 6.07
N TYR A 334 -4.94 7.69 6.48
CA TYR A 334 -6.19 8.09 5.84
C TYR A 334 -7.04 9.03 6.69
N VAL A 335 -6.54 9.50 7.84
CA VAL A 335 -7.33 10.33 8.78
C VAL A 335 -7.96 11.56 8.12
N GLN A 336 -7.30 12.16 7.12
CA GLN A 336 -7.84 13.32 6.40
C GLN A 336 -9.08 12.98 5.56
N TRP A 337 -9.15 11.75 5.04
CA TRP A 337 -10.32 11.24 4.34
C TRP A 337 -11.44 10.89 5.33
N GLU A 338 -11.10 10.25 6.44
CA GLU A 338 -12.07 9.86 7.46
C GLU A 338 -12.73 11.09 8.09
N LEU A 339 -11.94 12.12 8.39
CA LEU A 339 -12.40 13.39 8.94
C LEU A 339 -12.66 14.46 7.87
N ARG A 340 -12.89 14.07 6.61
CA ARG A 340 -13.12 15.02 5.49
C ARG A 340 -14.13 16.11 5.88
N GLY A 341 -13.70 17.37 5.73
CA GLY A 341 -14.46 18.56 6.13
C GLY A 341 -13.87 19.30 7.34
N ALA A 342 -13.10 18.62 8.19
CA ALA A 342 -12.29 19.25 9.23
C ALA A 342 -10.90 19.65 8.69
N ASP A 343 -10.29 20.66 9.30
CA ASP A 343 -8.89 21.02 9.03
C ASP A 343 -7.97 20.20 9.94
N VAL A 344 -7.51 19.06 9.42
CA VAL A 344 -6.78 18.05 10.20
C VAL A 344 -5.27 18.17 9.98
N ALA A 345 -4.55 18.34 11.08
CA ALA A 345 -3.11 18.22 11.13
C ALA A 345 -2.68 17.00 11.97
N THR A 346 -1.54 16.43 11.64
CA THR A 346 -0.96 15.28 12.35
C THR A 346 0.52 15.53 12.63
N PRO A 347 1.12 14.84 13.61
CA PRO A 347 2.56 14.63 13.61
C PRO A 347 3.04 13.96 12.31
N PRO A 348 4.35 13.92 12.02
CA PRO A 348 4.88 13.32 10.81
C PRO A 348 4.44 11.85 10.68
N GLN A 349 3.65 11.57 9.66
CA GLN A 349 3.20 10.23 9.27
C GLN A 349 3.77 9.90 7.87
N PRO A 350 3.94 8.61 7.55
CA PRO A 350 4.64 8.21 6.34
C PRO A 350 3.86 8.56 5.05
N LEU A 351 2.52 8.58 5.09
CA LEU A 351 1.70 8.76 3.88
C LEU A 351 0.62 9.86 4.02
N TYR A 352 0.31 10.50 2.88
CA TYR A 352 -0.84 11.39 2.62
C TYR A 352 -1.13 12.57 3.58
N THR A 353 -0.22 12.90 4.50
CA THR A 353 -0.39 14.05 5.40
C THR A 353 -0.21 15.38 4.66
N ARG A 354 -1.26 16.21 4.62
CA ARG A 354 -1.19 17.58 4.07
C ARG A 354 -0.64 18.61 5.04
N ALA A 355 -0.97 18.50 6.32
CA ALA A 355 -0.56 19.44 7.37
C ALA A 355 0.19 18.69 8.47
N VAL A 356 1.50 18.93 8.55
CA VAL A 356 2.39 18.28 9.50
C VAL A 356 2.71 19.24 10.64
N VAL A 357 2.55 18.76 11.87
CA VAL A 357 2.97 19.45 13.10
C VAL A 357 4.33 18.90 13.53
N PRO A 358 5.30 19.73 13.94
CA PRO A 358 6.59 19.23 14.38
C PRO A 358 6.47 18.45 15.68
N LEU A 359 7.26 17.37 15.79
CA LEU A 359 7.48 16.67 17.05
C LEU A 359 8.41 17.46 17.96
N ARG A 360 8.25 17.31 19.28
CA ARG A 360 9.31 17.67 20.21
C ARG A 360 10.53 16.81 19.95
N ARG A 361 11.72 17.41 20.07
CA ARG A 361 13.00 16.69 19.87
C ARG A 361 13.15 15.48 20.79
N THR A 362 12.60 15.57 22.00
CA THR A 362 12.59 14.53 23.02
C THR A 362 11.71 13.32 22.69
N LYS A 363 10.80 13.46 21.72
CA LYS A 363 9.88 12.41 21.24
C LYS A 363 10.19 11.95 19.81
N ALA A 364 11.21 12.53 19.18
CA ALA A 364 11.70 12.07 17.89
C ALA A 364 12.57 10.83 18.12
N GLN A 365 12.44 9.84 17.25
CA GLN A 365 13.33 8.69 17.29
C GLN A 365 14.78 9.17 17.06
N PRO A 366 15.74 8.86 17.95
CA PRO A 366 17.14 9.18 17.73
C PRO A 366 17.63 8.30 16.58
N ASP A 367 17.72 8.94 15.42
CA ASP A 367 18.11 8.43 14.12
C ASP A 367 17.23 7.30 13.51
N PRO A 368 16.61 7.51 12.33
CA PRO A 368 16.18 6.37 11.52
C PRO A 368 17.43 5.52 11.22
N PRO A 369 17.32 4.17 11.20
CA PRO A 369 18.47 3.31 10.99
C PRO A 369 19.28 3.79 9.79
N ASP A 370 20.60 3.94 9.95
CA ASP A 370 21.56 4.38 8.93
C ASP A 370 21.46 3.51 7.68
N GLY A 371 20.46 3.80 6.86
CA GLY A 371 20.22 3.22 5.56
C GLY A 371 20.86 4.12 4.51
N PRO A 372 21.62 3.58 3.57
CA PRO A 372 22.17 4.37 2.49
C PRO A 372 21.00 4.95 1.68
N SER A 373 20.82 6.28 1.72
CA SER A 373 19.93 7.13 0.88
C SER A 373 18.66 7.78 1.47
N THR A 374 18.49 7.94 2.78
CA THR A 374 17.39 8.82 3.27
C THR A 374 17.82 10.29 3.27
N SER A 375 17.27 11.08 2.35
CA SER A 375 17.42 12.55 2.35
C SER A 375 16.99 13.15 3.70
N ALA A 376 17.46 14.36 4.06
CA ALA A 376 17.04 15.02 5.31
C ALA A 376 15.50 15.15 5.42
N ALA A 377 14.82 15.46 4.31
CA ALA A 377 13.36 15.49 4.23
C ALA A 377 12.71 14.11 4.45
N THR A 378 13.38 13.02 4.03
CA THR A 378 12.95 11.64 4.32
C THR A 378 13.16 11.31 5.80
N ARG A 379 14.28 11.73 6.39
CA ARG A 379 14.55 11.52 7.82
C ARG A 379 13.53 12.25 8.70
N ASP A 380 13.20 13.49 8.37
CA ASP A 380 12.17 14.27 9.09
C ASP A 380 10.77 13.65 8.97
N ARG A 381 10.43 13.05 7.81
CA ARG A 381 9.17 12.30 7.63
C ARG A 381 9.15 11.00 8.41
N LEU A 382 10.30 10.38 8.62
CA LEU A 382 10.43 9.08 9.30
C LEU A 382 10.68 9.22 10.81
N ALA A 383 11.00 10.41 11.32
CA ALA A 383 11.39 10.67 12.70
C ALA A 383 10.34 10.28 13.77
N GLY A 384 9.10 10.01 13.36
CA GLY A 384 8.02 9.54 14.24
C GLY A 384 7.43 8.17 13.88
N VAL A 385 8.00 7.44 12.91
CA VAL A 385 7.41 6.17 12.46
C VAL A 385 7.51 5.10 13.54
N GLY A 386 6.36 4.57 13.98
CA GLY A 386 6.29 3.56 15.04
C GLY A 386 6.30 4.12 16.45
N VAL A 387 6.30 5.44 16.61
CA VAL A 387 6.25 6.13 17.90
C VAL A 387 4.80 6.52 18.22
N PRO A 388 4.24 6.14 19.40
CA PRO A 388 2.94 6.60 19.84
C PRO A 388 2.97 8.12 20.03
N PHE A 389 1.91 8.81 19.60
CA PHE A 389 1.77 10.24 19.79
C PHE A 389 0.77 10.56 20.90
N ASP A 390 1.09 11.59 21.67
CA ASP A 390 0.32 12.16 22.77
C ASP A 390 0.43 13.69 22.77
N PHE A 391 -0.11 14.35 23.79
CA PHE A 391 -0.14 15.82 23.82
C PHE A 391 1.25 16.44 23.91
N ASP A 392 2.15 15.84 24.69
CA ASP A 392 3.51 16.28 24.88
C ASP A 392 4.45 15.89 23.73
N SER A 393 4.04 14.98 22.85
CA SER A 393 4.69 14.81 21.54
C SER A 393 4.75 16.11 20.72
N VAL A 394 3.81 17.03 20.94
CA VAL A 394 3.71 18.30 20.21
C VAL A 394 4.16 19.48 21.09
N PRO A 395 4.96 20.44 20.56
CA PRO A 395 5.30 21.63 21.32
C PRO A 395 4.02 22.43 21.68
N THR A 396 3.95 22.95 22.90
CA THR A 396 2.74 23.61 23.43
C THR A 396 2.22 24.78 22.58
N VAL A 397 3.13 25.54 21.94
CA VAL A 397 2.77 26.62 21.00
C VAL A 397 1.99 26.14 19.77
N TRP A 398 2.17 24.87 19.39
CA TRP A 398 1.42 24.25 18.29
C TRP A 398 0.08 23.70 18.76
N LEU A 399 0.00 23.13 19.98
CA LEU A 399 -1.28 22.71 20.57
C LEU A 399 -2.30 23.86 20.58
N ASP A 400 -1.84 25.08 20.84
CA ASP A 400 -2.69 26.27 20.87
C ASP A 400 -3.23 26.75 19.51
N ARG A 401 -2.89 26.09 18.40
CA ARG A 401 -3.47 26.36 17.07
C ARG A 401 -4.74 25.56 16.80
N PHE A 402 -5.02 24.56 17.63
CA PHE A 402 -6.11 23.62 17.42
C PHE A 402 -7.26 23.88 18.37
N THR A 403 -8.48 23.69 17.88
CA THR A 403 -9.70 23.73 18.69
C THR A 403 -9.97 22.37 19.30
N TYR A 404 -9.78 21.32 18.49
CA TYR A 404 -9.94 19.94 18.90
C TYR A 404 -8.63 19.15 18.79
N ALA A 405 -8.53 18.12 19.62
CA ALA A 405 -7.50 17.09 19.50
C ALA A 405 -8.16 15.73 19.62
N ILE A 406 -7.81 14.82 18.72
CA ILE A 406 -8.21 13.41 18.77
C ILE A 406 -6.99 12.61 19.13
N ARG A 407 -7.11 11.73 20.13
CA ARG A 407 -6.06 10.80 20.49
C ARG A 407 -6.59 9.37 20.59
N PRO A 408 -5.76 8.35 20.33
CA PRO A 408 -6.07 6.98 20.70
C PRO A 408 -6.37 6.90 22.19
N ARG A 409 -7.40 6.13 22.56
CA ARG A 409 -7.68 5.81 23.95
C ARG A 409 -6.60 4.85 24.43
N SER A 410 -5.88 5.25 25.46
CA SER A 410 -4.75 4.49 26.00
C SER A 410 -4.62 4.72 27.49
N GLY A 411 -4.19 3.69 28.22
CA GLY A 411 -3.71 3.86 29.61
C GLY A 411 -2.26 4.34 29.67
N TYR A 412 -1.51 4.21 28.58
CA TYR A 412 -0.06 4.46 28.54
C TYR A 412 0.31 5.89 28.14
N LEU A 413 -0.60 6.63 27.53
CA LEU A 413 -0.34 7.99 27.04
C LEU A 413 -0.53 9.03 28.14
N ASN A 414 0.26 10.09 28.08
CA ASN A 414 0.21 11.20 29.02
C ASN A 414 -1.16 11.87 29.10
N PRO A 415 -1.56 12.40 30.27
CA PRO A 415 -2.81 13.13 30.41
C PRO A 415 -2.84 14.35 29.50
N ALA A 416 -4.05 14.74 29.07
CA ALA A 416 -4.21 16.00 28.35
C ALA A 416 -3.84 17.18 29.27
N PRO A 417 -3.26 18.27 28.74
CA PRO A 417 -3.01 19.46 29.53
C PRO A 417 -4.32 20.00 30.13
N SER A 418 -4.24 20.69 31.27
CA SER A 418 -5.40 21.05 32.10
C SER A 418 -6.48 21.89 31.37
N ASN A 419 -6.06 22.65 30.35
CA ASN A 419 -6.89 23.45 29.46
C ASN A 419 -7.57 22.66 28.33
N TRP A 420 -7.39 21.34 28.27
CA TRP A 420 -8.09 20.46 27.34
C TRP A 420 -9.15 19.66 28.08
N LYS A 421 -10.39 19.71 27.59
CA LYS A 421 -11.53 19.03 28.19
C LYS A 421 -12.01 17.91 27.28
N LEU A 422 -12.16 16.72 27.84
CA LEU A 422 -12.74 15.58 27.14
C LEU A 422 -14.20 15.93 26.79
N VAL A 423 -14.54 15.91 25.50
CA VAL A 423 -15.89 16.21 25.03
C VAL A 423 -16.61 14.97 24.52
N ARG A 424 -15.87 13.97 24.04
CA ARG A 424 -16.45 12.72 23.55
C ARG A 424 -15.43 11.59 23.59
N THR A 425 -15.92 10.38 23.85
CA THR A 425 -15.13 9.15 23.80
C THR A 425 -15.82 8.16 22.89
N THR A 426 -15.05 7.47 22.06
CA THR A 426 -15.46 6.28 21.32
C THR A 426 -14.75 5.06 21.93
N THR A 427 -14.93 3.88 21.34
CA THR A 427 -14.22 2.68 21.81
C THR A 427 -12.70 2.86 21.76
N SER A 428 -12.19 3.42 20.66
CA SER A 428 -10.77 3.53 20.33
C SER A 428 -10.21 4.95 20.47
N TYR A 429 -11.03 6.00 20.52
CA TYR A 429 -10.55 7.39 20.49
C TYR A 429 -11.18 8.28 21.56
N GLU A 430 -10.45 9.33 21.91
CA GLU A 430 -10.91 10.41 22.77
C GLU A 430 -10.80 11.74 22.02
N LEU A 431 -11.90 12.49 22.00
CA LEU A 431 -11.99 13.83 21.45
C LEU A 431 -11.92 14.84 22.59
N TRP A 432 -10.94 15.73 22.50
CA TRP A 432 -10.66 16.79 23.45
C TRP A 432 -10.92 18.13 22.79
N LYS A 433 -11.48 19.07 23.55
CA LYS A 433 -11.67 20.47 23.15
C LYS A 433 -10.82 21.37 24.02
N ARG A 434 -10.09 22.29 23.38
CA ARG A 434 -9.30 23.29 24.09
C ARG A 434 -10.21 24.36 24.68
N SER A 435 -10.03 24.66 25.97
CA SER A 435 -10.78 25.69 26.71
C SER A 435 -9.93 26.91 27.09
N GLY A 436 -8.65 26.94 26.74
CA GLY A 436 -7.73 28.02 27.08
C GLY A 436 -6.34 27.82 26.48
N ARG A 437 -5.39 28.68 26.86
CA ARG A 437 -3.99 28.56 26.45
C ARG A 437 -3.31 27.40 27.18
N THR A 438 -2.41 26.72 26.50
CA THR A 438 -1.67 25.58 27.06
C THR A 438 -0.43 26.07 27.80
N ASP A 439 -0.25 25.63 29.05
CA ASP A 439 0.93 25.96 29.83
C ASP A 439 2.22 25.48 29.15
N ARG A 440 3.29 26.27 29.25
CA ARG A 440 4.56 25.94 28.61
C ARG A 440 5.38 25.00 29.47
N TYR A 441 5.27 23.70 29.21
CA TYR A 441 6.10 22.66 29.83
C TYR A 441 7.16 22.11 28.88
N LEU A 442 8.19 21.52 29.48
CA LEU A 442 9.29 20.79 28.85
C LEU A 442 9.17 19.30 29.21
N THR A 443 9.77 18.43 28.39
CA THR A 443 9.87 16.98 28.70
C THR A 443 11.34 16.58 28.78
N LEU A 444 11.58 15.39 29.34
CA LEU A 444 12.91 14.76 29.32
C LEU A 444 13.11 14.00 28.01
N ASP A 445 14.30 13.45 27.79
CA ASP A 445 14.56 12.54 26.67
C ASP A 445 13.86 11.19 26.90
N GLU A 446 12.60 11.13 26.50
CA GLU A 446 11.66 10.03 26.78
C GLU A 446 11.50 9.06 25.61
N ALA A 447 12.01 9.42 24.43
CA ALA A 447 11.87 8.70 23.18
C ALA A 447 10.39 8.34 22.93
N ALA A 448 10.05 7.04 22.95
CA ALA A 448 8.71 6.55 22.66
C ALA A 448 7.84 6.31 23.91
N ASN A 449 8.29 6.77 25.08
CA ASN A 449 7.60 6.59 26.35
C ASN A 449 6.85 7.87 26.77
N PRO A 450 5.84 7.77 27.64
CA PRO A 450 5.15 8.93 28.24
C PRO A 450 6.07 9.77 29.15
N GLY A 451 7.20 9.23 29.60
CA GLY A 451 8.16 10.00 30.37
C GLY A 451 9.50 9.30 30.50
N ALA A 452 10.37 9.85 31.33
CA ALA A 452 11.69 9.29 31.62
C ALA A 452 12.07 9.44 33.09
N PRO A 453 12.91 8.55 33.64
CA PRO A 453 13.50 8.76 34.95
C PRO A 453 14.46 9.96 34.91
N LEU A 454 14.29 10.93 35.81
CA LEU A 454 15.28 11.97 36.04
C LEU A 454 16.35 11.45 37.01
N SER A 455 17.44 10.87 36.50
CA SER A 455 18.42 10.20 37.36
C SER A 455 19.28 11.18 38.18
N CYS A 456 19.51 12.38 37.66
CA CYS A 456 20.44 13.37 38.20
C CYS A 456 21.89 12.86 38.30
N ALA A 457 22.24 11.80 37.55
CA ALA A 457 23.61 11.30 37.48
C ALA A 457 24.50 12.21 36.61
N THR A 458 23.92 12.85 35.59
CA THR A 458 24.64 13.75 34.68
C THR A 458 24.54 15.22 35.11
N PRO A 459 25.54 16.08 34.78
CA PRO A 459 25.43 17.51 35.02
C PRO A 459 24.21 18.15 34.37
N ALA A 460 23.81 17.68 33.18
CA ALA A 460 22.65 18.18 32.45
C ALA A 460 21.33 17.90 33.19
N GLU A 461 21.16 16.69 33.75
CA GLU A 461 19.98 16.35 34.54
C GLU A 461 19.96 17.05 35.90
N ARG A 462 21.12 17.20 36.56
CA ARG A 462 21.21 18.00 37.80
C ARG A 462 20.82 19.45 37.58
N ALA A 463 21.26 20.04 36.47
CA ALA A 463 20.87 21.39 36.09
C ALA A 463 19.36 21.54 35.83
N ILE A 464 18.62 20.45 35.56
CA ILE A 464 17.16 20.47 35.51
C ILE A 464 16.57 20.50 36.93
N ALA A 465 17.06 19.65 37.83
CA ALA A 465 16.60 19.59 39.22
C ALA A 465 16.91 20.87 40.02
N ASP A 466 18.00 21.56 39.70
CA ASP A 466 18.41 22.81 40.36
C ASP A 466 17.55 24.02 39.97
N LYS A 467 16.72 23.90 38.91
CA LYS A 467 15.83 24.98 38.48
C LYS A 467 14.65 25.13 39.44
N ARG A 468 14.18 26.36 39.58
CA ARG A 468 12.89 26.63 40.24
C ARG A 468 11.77 26.19 39.31
N GLY A 469 10.82 25.41 39.83
CA GLY A 469 9.72 24.89 39.05
C GLY A 469 9.15 23.60 39.64
N VAL A 470 8.31 22.94 38.86
CA VAL A 470 7.62 21.70 39.26
C VAL A 470 7.75 20.63 38.19
N ALA A 471 7.89 19.38 38.61
CA ALA A 471 7.83 18.21 37.74
C ALA A 471 6.52 17.46 38.00
N MET A 472 5.87 17.04 36.93
CA MET A 472 4.80 16.07 36.99
C MET A 472 5.41 14.67 37.01
N THR A 473 5.13 13.93 38.08
CA THR A 473 5.68 12.59 38.29
C THR A 473 4.59 11.55 38.38
N GLU A 474 4.92 10.36 37.88
CA GLU A 474 4.07 9.18 37.95
C GLU A 474 4.91 7.93 38.27
N PRO A 475 4.28 6.82 38.67
CA PRO A 475 4.97 5.54 38.78
C PRO A 475 5.44 5.08 37.40
N PRO A 476 6.67 4.54 37.27
CA PRO A 476 7.14 4.05 35.99
C PRO A 476 6.23 2.93 35.47
N PRO A 477 5.85 2.95 34.18
CA PRO A 477 5.05 1.89 33.60
C PRO A 477 5.87 0.60 33.46
N VAL A 478 5.19 -0.55 33.47
CA VAL A 478 5.79 -1.82 33.11
C VAL A 478 5.59 -2.04 31.62
N VAL A 479 6.69 -2.15 30.87
CA VAL A 479 6.67 -2.26 29.41
C VAL A 479 7.16 -3.64 28.98
N GLY A 480 6.27 -4.38 28.32
CA GLY A 480 6.60 -5.58 27.58
C GLY A 480 7.07 -5.25 26.18
N VAL A 481 8.34 -5.54 25.88
CA VAL A 481 8.92 -5.30 24.56
C VAL A 481 8.42 -6.31 23.52
N ARG A 482 8.40 -5.88 22.26
CA ARG A 482 7.98 -6.66 21.11
C ARG A 482 8.65 -8.03 20.97
N SER A 483 9.95 -8.12 21.22
CA SER A 483 10.74 -9.35 21.04
C SER A 483 10.43 -10.43 22.09
N ALA A 484 9.67 -10.10 23.13
CA ALA A 484 9.29 -11.02 24.19
C ALA A 484 7.99 -11.78 23.93
N TRP A 485 7.24 -11.46 22.86
CA TRP A 485 6.13 -12.30 22.42
C TRP A 485 6.61 -13.69 22.00
N ARG A 486 5.93 -14.73 22.50
CA ARG A 486 6.14 -16.15 22.16
C ARG A 486 4.88 -16.73 21.52
N GLY A 487 5.03 -17.70 20.62
CA GLY A 487 3.91 -18.35 19.92
C GLY A 487 3.74 -17.89 18.47
N ALA A 488 2.55 -18.12 17.90
CA ALA A 488 2.28 -17.87 16.48
C ALA A 488 1.57 -16.52 16.29
N VAL A 489 2.37 -15.45 16.26
CA VAL A 489 1.89 -14.08 16.06
C VAL A 489 1.34 -13.91 14.63
N GLY A 490 0.14 -13.33 14.49
CA GLY A 490 -0.44 -12.92 13.21
C GLY A 490 -1.22 -13.99 12.45
N TYR A 491 -1.23 -15.24 12.91
CA TYR A 491 -2.01 -16.31 12.29
C TYR A 491 -3.39 -16.39 12.92
N ALA A 492 -4.44 -16.29 12.11
CA ALA A 492 -5.81 -16.41 12.57
C ALA A 492 -6.06 -17.76 13.29
N GLY A 493 -6.79 -17.71 14.41
CA GLY A 493 -7.03 -18.85 15.28
C GLY A 493 -5.82 -19.28 16.13
N ARG A 494 -4.69 -18.57 16.07
CA ARG A 494 -3.51 -18.83 16.90
C ARG A 494 -3.35 -17.77 17.98
N SER A 495 -2.55 -18.12 18.98
CA SER A 495 -2.26 -17.25 20.11
C SER A 495 -0.77 -16.92 20.22
N ALA A 496 -0.50 -15.74 20.75
CA ALA A 496 0.80 -15.31 21.22
C ALA A 496 0.71 -14.93 22.69
N GLN A 497 1.80 -15.11 23.43
CA GLN A 497 1.86 -14.89 24.87
C GLN A 497 3.07 -14.06 25.24
N GLN A 498 2.91 -13.21 26.23
CA GLN A 498 3.98 -12.45 26.85
C GLN A 498 3.67 -12.32 28.34
N THR A 499 4.72 -12.17 29.14
CA THR A 499 4.59 -12.11 30.60
C THR A 499 5.09 -10.77 31.11
N LEU A 500 4.35 -10.15 32.02
CA LEU A 500 4.73 -8.93 32.73
C LEU A 500 4.84 -9.21 34.23
N ASP A 501 5.88 -8.70 34.87
CA ASP A 501 6.02 -8.74 36.32
C ASP A 501 5.36 -7.48 36.92
N LEU A 502 4.19 -7.66 37.54
CA LEU A 502 3.35 -6.56 38.04
C LEU A 502 3.26 -6.58 39.56
N GLY A 503 3.43 -5.42 40.18
CA GLY A 503 3.17 -5.24 41.62
C GLY A 503 1.68 -5.28 41.95
N ALA A 504 1.34 -5.32 43.24
CA ALA A 504 -0.05 -5.19 43.69
C ALA A 504 -0.64 -3.82 43.29
N GLY A 505 -1.94 -3.79 43.02
CA GLY A 505 -2.71 -2.61 42.62
C GLY A 505 -3.46 -2.78 41.30
N SER A 506 -4.03 -1.66 40.84
CA SER A 506 -4.76 -1.56 39.57
C SER A 506 -3.81 -1.15 38.44
N TRP A 507 -3.93 -1.80 37.29
CA TRP A 507 -3.10 -1.58 36.11
C TRP A 507 -3.96 -1.45 34.85
N ALA A 508 -3.83 -0.33 34.14
CA ALA A 508 -4.40 -0.15 32.82
C ALA A 508 -3.49 -0.80 31.78
N ILE A 509 -4.05 -1.73 31.02
CA ILE A 509 -3.33 -2.47 29.98
C ILE A 509 -3.58 -1.79 28.63
N SER A 510 -2.51 -1.52 27.90
CA SER A 510 -2.58 -1.05 26.50
C SER A 510 -1.71 -1.93 25.59
N LEU A 511 -2.08 -2.03 24.32
CA LEU A 511 -1.44 -2.93 23.34
C LEU A 511 -1.25 -2.22 22.01
N GLN A 512 -0.03 -2.26 21.48
CA GLN A 512 0.23 -2.02 20.07
C GLN A 512 -0.04 -3.29 19.26
N TYR A 513 -0.95 -3.22 18.29
CA TYR A 513 -1.23 -4.33 17.39
C TYR A 513 -1.67 -3.84 16.00
N ASP A 514 -1.50 -4.73 15.03
CA ASP A 514 -2.06 -4.70 13.69
C ASP A 514 -2.84 -6.02 13.53
N SER A 515 -4.04 -5.99 12.95
CA SER A 515 -4.78 -7.20 12.61
C SER A 515 -5.85 -7.00 11.54
N VAL A 516 -5.88 -7.92 10.57
CA VAL A 516 -6.98 -8.06 9.59
C VAL A 516 -8.26 -8.67 10.20
N VAL A 517 -8.17 -9.21 11.41
CA VAL A 517 -9.28 -9.85 12.15
C VAL A 517 -9.36 -9.27 13.57
N PRO A 518 -10.49 -9.40 14.29
CA PRO A 518 -10.51 -9.08 15.71
C PRO A 518 -9.48 -9.92 16.49
N ILE A 519 -8.95 -9.35 17.57
CA ILE A 519 -8.10 -10.08 18.52
C ILE A 519 -8.75 -10.11 19.89
N SER A 520 -8.59 -11.23 20.60
CA SER A 520 -8.94 -11.33 22.01
C SER A 520 -7.69 -11.26 22.86
N LEU A 521 -7.69 -10.42 23.89
CA LEU A 521 -6.66 -10.40 24.91
C LEU A 521 -7.23 -10.97 26.21
N THR A 522 -6.51 -11.93 26.80
CA THR A 522 -6.82 -12.52 28.10
C THR A 522 -5.61 -12.41 29.04
N ALA A 523 -5.87 -11.97 30.26
CA ALA A 523 -4.93 -11.96 31.39
C ALA A 523 -5.70 -12.25 32.68
N ALA A 524 -5.02 -12.29 33.83
CA ALA A 524 -5.62 -12.65 35.12
C ALA A 524 -6.78 -11.72 35.53
N GLY A 525 -8.03 -12.10 35.26
CA GLY A 525 -9.21 -11.26 35.54
C GLY A 525 -9.52 -10.22 34.45
N LEU A 526 -8.77 -10.20 33.34
CA LEU A 526 -9.01 -9.31 32.20
C LEU A 526 -9.32 -10.13 30.95
N ARG A 527 -10.44 -9.84 30.30
CA ARG A 527 -10.80 -10.35 28.97
C ARG A 527 -11.34 -9.22 28.12
N ALA A 528 -10.70 -8.97 26.99
CA ALA A 528 -11.09 -7.92 26.07
C ALA A 528 -11.08 -8.43 24.63
N VAL A 529 -11.86 -7.79 23.76
CA VAL A 529 -11.83 -7.98 22.31
C VAL A 529 -11.49 -6.63 21.70
N LEU A 530 -10.41 -6.58 20.92
CA LEU A 530 -10.01 -5.41 20.17
C LEU A 530 -10.41 -5.60 18.70
N PRO A 531 -10.91 -4.55 18.04
CA PRO A 531 -11.33 -4.64 16.64
C PRO A 531 -10.13 -4.90 15.72
N PRO A 532 -10.35 -5.32 14.46
CA PRO A 532 -9.29 -5.29 13.46
C PRO A 532 -8.81 -3.85 13.21
N THR A 533 -7.53 -3.68 12.92
CA THR A 533 -6.89 -2.41 12.52
C THR A 533 -5.70 -2.70 11.62
N LEU A 534 -5.53 -1.94 10.54
CA LEU A 534 -4.35 -2.01 9.64
C LEU A 534 -3.52 -0.72 9.71
N GLU A 535 -3.68 0.02 10.81
CA GLU A 535 -2.91 1.22 11.09
C GLU A 535 -1.44 0.87 11.38
N PRO A 536 -0.49 1.79 11.13
CA PRO A 536 0.89 1.63 11.56
C PRO A 536 0.96 1.24 13.04
N LEU A 537 1.88 0.32 13.36
CA LEU A 537 2.11 -0.19 14.70
C LEU A 537 2.77 0.87 15.61
N ALA A 538 2.01 1.88 15.98
CA ALA A 538 2.45 3.03 16.78
C ALA A 538 1.51 3.33 17.95
N PRO A 539 0.16 3.38 17.80
CA PRO A 539 -0.73 3.67 18.92
C PRO A 539 -0.79 2.53 19.95
N ASP A 540 -0.73 2.88 21.23
CA ASP A 540 -1.02 1.96 22.33
C ASP A 540 -2.53 1.94 22.61
N TRP A 541 -3.24 0.93 22.12
CA TRP A 541 -4.70 0.84 22.28
C TRP A 541 -5.09 0.35 23.67
N TYR A 542 -5.99 1.06 24.34
CA TYR A 542 -6.53 0.64 25.63
C TYR A 542 -7.26 -0.70 25.52
N VAL A 543 -6.90 -1.63 26.39
CA VAL A 543 -7.48 -2.99 26.44
C VAL A 543 -8.47 -3.10 27.59
N GLY A 544 -8.08 -2.63 28.77
CA GLY A 544 -8.86 -2.76 29.99
C GLY A 544 -8.00 -2.56 31.24
N THR A 545 -8.59 -2.82 32.40
CA THR A 545 -7.91 -2.69 33.70
C THR A 545 -7.76 -4.07 34.35
N LEU A 546 -6.63 -4.28 35.02
CA LEU A 546 -6.23 -5.48 35.73
C LEU A 546 -6.00 -5.14 37.20
N ASP A 547 -6.71 -5.79 38.11
CA ASP A 547 -6.55 -5.58 39.55
C ASP A 547 -5.83 -6.76 40.20
N LEU A 548 -4.71 -6.48 40.87
CA LEU A 548 -3.87 -7.48 41.52
C LEU A 548 -3.83 -7.25 43.02
N VAL A 549 -4.28 -8.24 43.79
CA VAL A 549 -4.22 -8.20 45.26
C VAL A 549 -2.78 -8.29 45.78
N ARG A 550 -1.91 -9.03 45.06
CA ARG A 550 -0.50 -9.21 45.38
C ARG A 550 0.35 -9.10 44.12
N ALA A 551 1.63 -8.79 44.28
CA ALA A 551 2.57 -8.82 43.17
C ALA A 551 2.56 -10.21 42.52
N ALA A 552 2.49 -10.23 41.19
CA ALA A 552 2.35 -11.45 40.41
C ALA A 552 3.00 -11.30 39.03
N ARG A 553 3.48 -12.45 38.54
CA ARG A 553 3.88 -12.61 37.16
C ARG A 553 2.64 -12.89 36.32
N VAL A 554 2.20 -11.91 35.53
CA VAL A 554 0.94 -11.97 34.78
C VAL A 554 1.22 -12.33 33.33
N GLN A 555 0.63 -13.43 32.88
CA GLN A 555 0.66 -13.84 31.48
C GLN A 555 -0.46 -13.13 30.71
N ILE A 556 -0.07 -12.43 29.65
CA ILE A 556 -0.94 -11.82 28.67
C ILE A 556 -0.96 -12.72 27.44
N THR A 557 -2.15 -13.20 27.08
CA THR A 557 -2.36 -14.00 25.87
C THR A 557 -3.20 -13.21 24.88
N VAL A 558 -2.72 -13.09 23.65
CA VAL A 558 -3.45 -12.50 22.51
C VAL A 558 -3.82 -13.61 21.55
N THR A 559 -5.10 -13.75 21.21
CA THR A 559 -5.62 -14.73 20.27
C THR A 559 -6.24 -14.03 19.07
N TYR A 560 -5.77 -14.36 17.88
CA TYR A 560 -6.36 -13.86 16.63
C TYR A 560 -7.63 -14.65 16.32
N HIS A 561 -8.73 -13.95 16.02
CA HIS A 561 -9.97 -14.63 15.66
C HIS A 561 -9.82 -15.36 14.32
N SER A 562 -10.59 -16.43 14.13
CA SER A 562 -10.65 -17.08 12.82
C SER A 562 -11.41 -16.18 11.82
N PRO A 563 -11.06 -16.22 10.53
CA PRO A 563 -11.83 -15.51 9.52
C PRO A 563 -13.28 -16.05 9.46
N PRO A 564 -14.24 -15.27 8.94
CA PRO A 564 -15.59 -15.74 8.69
C PRO A 564 -15.61 -17.03 7.87
N LEU A 565 -16.64 -17.87 8.05
CA LEU A 565 -16.74 -19.17 7.36
C LEU A 565 -16.56 -19.04 5.85
N ALA A 566 -17.20 -18.06 5.21
CA ALA A 566 -17.07 -17.83 3.77
C ALA A 566 -15.61 -17.60 3.34
N ALA A 567 -14.85 -16.80 4.11
CA ALA A 567 -13.43 -16.57 3.83
C ALA A 567 -12.61 -17.85 4.01
N ARG A 568 -12.87 -18.64 5.06
CA ARG A 568 -12.19 -19.93 5.29
C ARG A 568 -12.49 -20.97 4.22
N VAL A 569 -13.74 -21.04 3.74
CA VAL A 569 -14.15 -21.93 2.63
C VAL A 569 -13.42 -21.54 1.34
N LEU A 570 -13.16 -20.25 1.13
CA LEU A 570 -12.34 -19.76 0.03
C LEU A 570 -10.83 -19.92 0.28
N GLY A 571 -10.43 -20.46 1.44
CA GLY A 571 -9.05 -20.74 1.81
C GLY A 571 -8.30 -19.58 2.48
N ALA A 572 -8.96 -18.47 2.81
CA ALA A 572 -8.32 -17.32 3.43
C ALA A 572 -7.70 -17.68 4.78
N LEU A 573 -6.43 -17.35 4.95
CA LEU A 573 -5.64 -17.70 6.12
C LEU A 573 -5.81 -16.68 7.26
N GLY A 574 -6.32 -15.49 6.97
CA GLY A 574 -6.41 -14.39 7.93
C GLY A 574 -5.04 -13.97 8.48
N LEU A 575 -4.00 -14.14 7.66
CA LEU A 575 -2.63 -13.82 8.05
C LEU A 575 -2.46 -12.30 8.11
N THR A 576 -2.15 -11.78 9.29
CA THR A 576 -1.76 -10.38 9.45
C THR A 576 -0.23 -10.25 9.34
N ARG A 577 0.23 -9.25 8.58
CA ARG A 577 1.64 -8.86 8.51
C ARG A 577 1.75 -7.35 8.63
N ALA A 578 2.35 -6.88 9.70
CA ALA A 578 2.62 -5.45 9.83
C ALA A 578 3.71 -5.03 8.82
N PRO A 579 3.60 -3.86 8.16
CA PRO A 579 4.65 -3.38 7.25
C PRO A 579 6.01 -3.22 7.95
N ALA A 580 7.11 -3.30 7.20
CA ALA A 580 8.44 -2.91 7.69
C ALA A 580 8.41 -1.45 8.23
N PRO A 581 9.18 -1.10 9.29
CA PRO A 581 10.36 -1.79 9.85
C PRO A 581 10.04 -2.84 10.93
N THR A 582 8.76 -3.19 11.12
CA THR A 582 8.32 -4.04 12.23
C THR A 582 8.75 -5.52 12.13
N GLY A 583 9.59 -5.92 11.17
CA GLY A 583 9.95 -7.33 10.98
C GLY A 583 8.73 -8.23 10.72
N LEU A 584 7.65 -7.66 10.15
CA LEU A 584 6.39 -8.34 9.82
C LEU A 584 5.56 -8.83 11.02
N SER A 585 5.99 -8.55 12.26
CA SER A 585 5.25 -9.00 13.44
C SER A 585 4.05 -8.06 13.72
N PRO A 586 2.82 -8.59 13.82
CA PRO A 586 1.64 -7.75 14.05
C PRO A 586 1.40 -7.37 15.51
N LEU A 587 2.25 -7.80 16.46
CA LEU A 587 2.22 -7.32 17.84
C LEU A 587 3.44 -6.46 18.15
N GLY A 588 3.18 -5.31 18.78
CA GLY A 588 4.18 -4.36 19.26
C GLY A 588 4.41 -4.51 20.75
N ARG A 589 4.53 -3.37 21.45
CA ARG A 589 4.62 -3.36 22.90
C ARG A 589 3.28 -3.69 23.56
N VAL A 590 3.34 -4.24 24.77
CA VAL A 590 2.21 -4.27 25.71
C VAL A 590 2.63 -3.54 26.97
N THR A 591 1.78 -2.64 27.45
CA THR A 591 2.12 -1.74 28.56
C THR A 591 1.11 -1.87 29.69
N ALA A 592 1.61 -1.72 30.92
CA ALA A 592 0.81 -1.65 32.12
C ALA A 592 1.17 -0.37 32.90
N SER A 593 0.24 0.56 33.00
CA SER A 593 0.37 1.81 33.73
C SER A 593 -0.63 1.86 34.90
N ARG A 594 -0.43 2.75 35.89
CA ARG A 594 -1.33 2.84 37.05
C ARG A 594 -2.43 3.89 36.80
N PRO A 595 -3.70 3.50 36.55
CA PRO A 595 -4.74 4.44 36.12
C PRO A 595 -5.23 5.37 37.23
N SER A 596 -5.14 4.94 38.49
CA SER A 596 -5.64 5.66 39.66
C SER A 596 -4.56 6.46 40.39
N TRP A 597 -3.32 6.47 39.87
CA TRP A 597 -2.27 7.26 40.50
C TRP A 597 -2.44 8.71 40.07
N ALA A 598 -2.97 9.55 40.97
CA ALA A 598 -3.02 10.98 40.73
C ALA A 598 -1.60 11.47 40.41
N HIS A 599 -1.41 12.01 39.20
CA HIS A 599 -0.14 12.60 38.81
C HIS A 599 0.26 13.63 39.88
N ARG A 600 1.50 13.54 40.36
CA ARG A 600 1.97 14.37 41.46
C ARG A 600 2.88 15.45 40.92
N LEU A 601 2.46 16.69 41.10
CA LEU A 601 3.32 17.85 40.95
C LEU A 601 4.22 17.94 42.18
N ILE A 602 5.52 17.82 41.97
CA ILE A 602 6.54 17.99 43.01
C ILE A 602 7.54 19.06 42.58
N PRO A 603 8.22 19.74 43.52
CA PRO A 603 9.31 20.64 43.17
C PRO A 603 10.39 19.93 42.34
N LEU A 604 10.98 20.61 41.35
CA LEU A 604 12.05 20.04 40.52
C LEU A 604 13.25 19.54 41.34
N SER A 605 13.56 20.22 42.45
CA SER A 605 14.61 19.80 43.40
C SER A 605 14.35 18.45 44.08
N GLN A 606 13.12 17.93 43.99
CA GLN A 606 12.71 16.63 44.54
C GLN A 606 12.47 15.58 43.44
N ALA A 607 12.67 15.94 42.17
CA ALA A 607 12.38 15.08 41.03
C ALA A 607 13.48 14.05 40.71
N CYS A 608 14.67 14.18 41.29
CA CYS A 608 15.73 13.18 41.14
C CYS A 608 15.27 11.79 41.60
N GLY A 609 15.51 10.78 40.76
CA GLY A 609 15.08 9.39 40.96
C GLY A 609 13.59 9.14 40.67
N ARG A 610 12.83 10.14 40.21
CA ARG A 610 11.41 9.99 39.85
C ARG A 610 11.25 9.82 38.35
N TYR A 611 10.17 9.14 37.95
CA TYR A 611 9.74 9.08 36.57
C TYR A 611 8.92 10.35 36.28
N VAL A 612 9.48 11.22 35.44
CA VAL A 612 8.95 12.53 35.09
C VAL A 612 8.35 12.44 33.69
N ASP A 613 7.07 12.82 33.59
CA ASP A 613 6.36 13.02 32.32
C ASP A 613 6.81 14.37 31.74
N TRP A 614 6.41 15.45 32.39
CA TRP A 614 6.81 16.81 32.03
C TRP A 614 7.23 17.66 33.23
N TYR A 615 7.88 18.79 32.96
CA TYR A 615 8.23 19.77 33.97
C TYR A 615 8.04 21.22 33.50
N LEU A 616 7.76 22.10 34.45
CA LEU A 616 7.67 23.54 34.30
C LEU A 616 8.88 24.18 34.98
N VAL A 617 9.44 25.21 34.34
CA VAL A 617 10.47 26.08 34.93
C VAL A 617 9.83 27.44 35.17
N ALA A 618 10.05 28.00 36.36
CA ALA A 618 9.49 29.27 36.81
C ALA A 618 10.20 30.48 36.19
#